data_AF-A0A927TKI2-F1
#
_entry.id   AF-A0A927TKI2-F1
#
_cell.length_a   1.000
_cell.length_b   1.000
_cell.length_c   1.000
_cell.angle_alpha   90.00
_cell.angle_beta   90.00
_cell.angle_gamma   90.00
#
_symmetry.space_group_name_H-M   'P 1'
#
loop_
_entity.id
_entity.type
_entity.pdbx_description
1 polymer ?
#
loop_
_entity_poly.entity_id
_entity_poly.type
_entity_poly.pdbx_seq_one_letter_code
_entity_poly.pdbx_strand_id
1 'polypeptide(L)'
;MILAEKIMMLRKKSGWSQEELADQLQVSRQSVSKWESGASIPDLDKIIKISALFGVSTDYLLKDELETVSYADSKEEPEQGRSVSVEEANEYMTIVKRSARRIAPAVSLCVLSPICLILLAGMSQLTGSKISESLAAAVGVAVLLVMVAVAVGVMILSGLSTDKYSYLEKETLCLEYGVQGIVEKKKKEFEKTFYTCIAVGVMCCILGVVPLVVIGAVAQSELAGVICVAVLLAMIAIGVFFFVWSGIIWGGFEKLLQQGDYTTKNKEFERRFEFVPVIYWCAAAAIYLGISFTWNNWGQSWIIWPVAGVLFGMLMGIMKAVFSRKEE
;
A
#
# COMPACT_ATOMS: atom_id res chain seq x y z
N MET A 1 -32.51 12.02 16.44
CA MET A 1 -33.93 12.18 16.02
C MET A 1 -34.60 10.85 16.22
N ILE A 2 -35.72 10.82 16.93
CA ILE A 2 -36.45 9.57 17.17
C ILE A 2 -37.18 9.13 15.89
N LEU A 3 -37.50 7.83 15.78
CA LEU A 3 -38.18 7.24 14.61
C LEU A 3 -39.42 8.03 14.15
N ALA A 4 -40.22 8.52 15.10
CA ALA A 4 -41.41 9.34 14.85
C ALA A 4 -41.09 10.62 14.06
N GLU A 5 -40.01 11.32 14.43
CA GLU A 5 -39.56 12.55 13.78
C GLU A 5 -39.05 12.28 12.36
N LYS A 6 -38.36 11.14 12.16
CA LYS A 6 -37.85 10.74 10.86
C LYS A 6 -38.96 10.42 9.88
N ILE A 7 -39.98 9.67 10.31
CA ILE A 7 -41.16 9.36 9.48
C ILE A 7 -41.87 10.66 9.07
N MET A 8 -42.12 11.56 10.03
CA MET A 8 -42.75 12.85 9.76
C MET A 8 -41.91 13.72 8.81
N MET A 9 -40.58 13.74 8.99
CA MET A 9 -39.68 14.51 8.13
C MET A 9 -39.68 13.98 6.70
N LEU A 10 -39.53 12.67 6.52
CA LEU A 10 -39.55 12.01 5.21
C LEU A 10 -40.87 12.26 4.48
N ARG A 11 -42.01 12.15 5.19
CA ARG A 11 -43.32 12.45 4.64
C ARG A 11 -43.43 13.91 4.16
N LYS A 12 -43.05 14.86 5.01
CA LYS A 12 -43.11 16.30 4.68
C LYS A 12 -42.20 16.65 3.51
N LYS A 13 -41.03 16.04 3.45
CA LYS A 13 -40.04 16.23 2.38
C LYS A 13 -40.53 15.68 1.04
N SER A 14 -41.27 14.57 1.04
CA SER A 14 -41.95 14.05 -0.16
C SER A 14 -43.25 14.78 -0.50
N GLY A 15 -43.66 15.78 0.30
CA GLY A 15 -44.86 16.57 0.07
C GLY A 15 -46.18 15.84 0.35
N TRP A 16 -46.14 14.69 1.03
CA TRP A 16 -47.33 13.85 1.23
C TRP A 16 -48.14 14.22 2.48
N SER A 17 -49.46 14.02 2.40
CA SER A 17 -50.36 14.03 3.55
C SER A 17 -50.24 12.72 4.35
N GLN A 18 -50.70 12.74 5.61
CA GLN A 18 -50.73 11.52 6.43
C GLN A 18 -51.65 10.43 5.84
N GLU A 19 -52.66 10.83 5.06
CA GLU A 19 -53.60 9.92 4.40
C GLU A 19 -52.92 9.24 3.20
N GLU A 20 -52.21 10.02 2.38
CA GLU A 20 -51.45 9.49 1.25
C GLU A 20 -50.35 8.52 1.69
N LEU A 21 -49.64 8.81 2.79
CA LEU A 21 -48.67 7.88 3.36
C LEU A 21 -49.34 6.59 3.88
N ALA A 22 -50.55 6.70 4.42
CA ALA A 22 -51.32 5.55 4.89
C ALA A 22 -51.73 4.64 3.73
N ASP A 23 -52.17 5.24 2.62
CA ASP A 23 -52.57 4.51 1.41
C ASP A 23 -51.39 3.75 0.80
N GLN A 24 -50.22 4.40 0.69
CA GLN A 24 -49.00 3.78 0.17
C GLN A 24 -48.53 2.60 1.04
N LEU A 25 -48.71 2.69 2.36
CA LEU A 25 -48.30 1.64 3.30
C LEU A 25 -49.41 0.63 3.59
N GLN A 26 -50.59 0.77 2.97
CA GLN A 26 -51.79 -0.02 3.21
C GLN A 26 -52.12 -0.12 4.70
N VAL A 27 -52.20 1.03 5.38
CA VAL A 27 -52.59 1.16 6.79
C VAL A 27 -53.61 2.28 6.97
N SER A 28 -54.25 2.32 8.13
CA SER A 28 -55.15 3.43 8.46
C SER A 28 -54.36 4.73 8.67
N ARG A 29 -54.95 5.86 8.29
CA ARG A 29 -54.43 7.21 8.62
C ARG A 29 -54.15 7.38 10.12
N GLN A 30 -54.96 6.75 10.97
CA GLN A 30 -54.76 6.76 12.42
C GLN A 30 -53.45 6.08 12.85
N SER A 31 -53.03 5.02 12.16
CA SER A 31 -51.76 4.34 12.42
C SER A 31 -50.58 5.26 12.14
N VAL A 32 -50.57 5.94 11.00
CA VAL A 32 -49.53 6.92 10.63
C VAL A 32 -49.47 8.06 11.64
N SER A 33 -50.62 8.59 12.06
CA SER A 33 -50.67 9.66 13.08
C SER A 33 -50.08 9.22 14.43
N LYS A 34 -50.28 7.96 14.84
CA LYS A 34 -49.70 7.43 16.09
C LYS A 34 -48.20 7.17 15.97
N TRP A 35 -47.71 6.85 14.78
CA TRP A 35 -46.27 6.70 14.52
C TRP A 35 -45.56 8.06 14.57
N GLU A 36 -46.11 9.09 13.92
CA GLU A 36 -45.53 10.43 13.90
C GLU A 36 -45.58 11.15 15.26
N SER A 37 -46.52 10.79 16.13
CA SER A 37 -46.61 11.33 17.50
C SER A 37 -45.82 10.51 18.53
N GLY A 38 -45.20 9.39 18.14
CA GLY A 38 -44.50 8.48 19.04
C GLY A 38 -45.41 7.67 19.96
N ALA A 39 -46.73 7.72 19.78
CA ALA A 39 -47.71 6.97 20.57
C ALA A 39 -47.71 5.47 20.26
N SER A 40 -47.17 5.05 19.11
CA SER A 40 -46.95 3.64 18.77
C SER A 40 -45.78 3.49 17.81
N ILE A 41 -45.17 2.31 17.78
CA ILE A 41 -44.04 1.99 16.90
C ILE A 41 -44.54 1.12 15.74
N PRO A 42 -44.16 1.40 14.48
CA PRO A 42 -44.43 0.50 13.36
C PRO A 42 -43.78 -0.87 13.57
N ASP A 43 -44.43 -1.93 13.11
CA ASP A 43 -43.87 -3.27 13.05
C ASP A 43 -42.80 -3.40 11.96
N LEU A 44 -41.99 -4.46 12.04
CA LEU A 44 -40.81 -4.64 11.18
C LEU A 44 -41.16 -4.63 9.68
N ASP A 45 -42.30 -5.23 9.29
CA ASP A 45 -42.78 -5.21 7.89
C ASP A 45 -43.04 -3.78 7.41
N LYS A 46 -43.65 -2.95 8.27
CA LYS A 46 -43.92 -1.54 7.94
C LYS A 46 -42.64 -0.70 7.93
N ILE A 47 -41.66 -0.99 8.77
CA ILE A 47 -40.35 -0.32 8.73
C ILE A 47 -39.64 -0.59 7.40
N ILE A 48 -39.65 -1.85 6.92
CA ILE A 48 -39.07 -2.21 5.62
C ILE A 48 -39.82 -1.48 4.49
N LYS A 49 -41.15 -1.43 4.55
CA LYS A 49 -41.96 -0.71 3.55
C LYS A 49 -41.70 0.79 3.55
N ILE A 50 -41.57 1.42 4.72
CA ILE A 50 -41.21 2.84 4.85
C ILE A 50 -39.82 3.08 4.28
N SER A 51 -38.85 2.22 4.60
CA SER A 51 -37.49 2.26 4.07
C SER A 51 -37.48 2.21 2.53
N ALA A 52 -38.21 1.26 1.94
CA ALA A 52 -38.33 1.12 0.50
C ALA A 52 -39.07 2.31 -0.15
N LEU A 53 -40.14 2.79 0.48
CA LEU A 53 -40.98 3.88 -0.04
C LEU A 53 -40.22 5.22 -0.11
N PHE A 54 -39.37 5.50 0.88
CA PHE A 54 -38.60 6.74 0.95
C PHE A 54 -37.16 6.62 0.46
N GLY A 55 -36.73 5.43 0.02
CA GLY A 55 -35.37 5.19 -0.46
C GLY A 55 -34.28 5.38 0.62
N VAL A 56 -34.60 5.10 1.89
CA VAL A 56 -33.69 5.22 3.03
C VAL A 56 -33.41 3.86 3.63
N SER A 57 -32.26 3.65 4.29
CA SER A 57 -31.95 2.38 4.97
C SER A 57 -32.83 2.17 6.21
N THR A 58 -33.07 0.91 6.58
CA THR A 58 -33.75 0.57 7.85
C THR A 58 -32.91 1.00 9.06
N ASP A 59 -31.58 0.95 8.94
CA ASP A 59 -30.64 1.50 9.93
C ASP A 59 -30.87 3.00 10.16
N TYR A 60 -31.08 3.79 9.10
CA TYR A 60 -31.40 5.21 9.22
C TYR A 60 -32.71 5.43 9.98
N LEU A 61 -33.73 4.60 9.80
CA LEU A 61 -34.98 4.74 10.54
C LEU A 61 -34.80 4.40 12.03
N LEU A 62 -33.95 3.41 12.35
CA LEU A 62 -33.85 2.81 13.68
C LEU A 62 -32.75 3.39 14.59
N LYS A 63 -31.65 3.92 14.06
CA LYS A 63 -30.51 4.42 14.86
C LYS A 63 -30.64 5.90 15.22
N ASP A 64 -30.42 6.28 16.47
CA ASP A 64 -30.60 7.67 16.93
C ASP A 64 -29.50 8.66 16.47
N GLU A 65 -28.36 8.15 15.98
CA GLU A 65 -27.22 8.95 15.54
C GLU A 65 -27.42 9.50 14.12
N LEU A 66 -27.11 10.79 13.94
CA LEU A 66 -27.21 11.52 12.67
C LEU A 66 -26.19 11.00 11.65
N GLU A 67 -26.53 9.93 10.94
CA GLU A 67 -25.98 9.75 9.59
C GLU A 67 -26.69 10.74 8.67
N THR A 68 -25.93 11.74 8.21
CA THR A 68 -26.39 12.71 7.21
C THR A 68 -26.88 11.95 5.98
N VAL A 69 -28.13 12.22 5.60
CA VAL A 69 -28.79 11.65 4.42
C VAL A 69 -27.92 11.87 3.18
N SER A 70 -27.30 10.81 2.65
CA SER A 70 -26.95 10.78 1.23
C SER A 70 -28.27 10.64 0.49
N TYR A 71 -28.72 11.74 -0.11
CA TYR A 71 -29.82 11.68 -1.05
C TYR A 71 -29.30 10.85 -2.23
N ALA A 72 -29.90 9.70 -2.47
CA ALA A 72 -29.84 9.01 -3.74
C ALA A 72 -30.52 9.90 -4.79
N ASP A 73 -29.82 10.93 -5.20
CA ASP A 73 -30.05 11.66 -6.43
C ASP A 73 -28.72 11.74 -7.17
N SER A 74 -28.23 10.56 -7.51
CA SER A 74 -27.34 10.37 -8.61
C SER A 74 -27.81 9.10 -9.30
N LYS A 75 -28.11 9.23 -10.59
CA LYS A 75 -27.70 8.21 -11.54
C LYS A 75 -26.18 8.10 -11.44
N GLU A 76 -25.68 7.56 -10.34
CA GLU A 76 -24.34 7.04 -10.27
C GLU A 76 -24.40 5.78 -11.11
N GLU A 77 -23.75 5.88 -12.27
CA GLU A 77 -23.34 4.76 -13.08
C GLU A 77 -22.89 3.62 -12.16
N PRO A 78 -23.23 2.35 -12.46
CA PRO A 78 -22.88 1.23 -11.59
C PRO A 78 -21.40 1.36 -11.25
N GLU A 79 -21.04 1.43 -9.96
CA GLU A 79 -19.64 1.60 -9.55
C GLU A 79 -18.80 0.60 -10.35
N GLN A 80 -18.06 1.11 -11.35
CA GLN A 80 -17.35 0.28 -12.30
C GLN A 80 -16.08 -0.21 -11.61
N GLY A 81 -16.24 -1.22 -10.78
CA GLY A 81 -15.16 -1.85 -10.04
C GLY A 81 -15.46 -3.30 -9.79
N ARG A 82 -14.41 -4.12 -9.74
CA ARG A 82 -14.57 -5.52 -9.38
C ARG A 82 -14.98 -5.61 -7.91
N SER A 83 -16.07 -6.31 -7.63
CA SER A 83 -16.52 -6.55 -6.26
C SER A 83 -15.54 -7.48 -5.54
N VAL A 84 -15.14 -7.12 -4.32
CA VAL A 84 -14.27 -7.95 -3.49
C VAL A 84 -15.02 -8.38 -2.23
N SER A 85 -15.16 -9.68 -2.03
CA SER A 85 -15.84 -10.26 -0.86
C SER A 85 -14.93 -10.35 0.37
N VAL A 86 -15.52 -10.61 1.54
CA VAL A 86 -14.78 -10.83 2.79
C VAL A 86 -13.80 -12.01 2.66
N GLU A 87 -14.21 -13.07 1.98
CA GLU A 87 -13.40 -14.28 1.74
C GLU A 87 -12.20 -13.96 0.85
N GLU A 88 -12.43 -13.25 -0.26
CA GLU A 88 -11.36 -12.87 -1.20
C GLU A 88 -10.33 -11.94 -0.55
N ALA A 89 -10.80 -10.95 0.22
CA ALA A 89 -9.91 -10.06 0.98
C ALA A 89 -9.08 -10.82 2.04
N ASN A 90 -9.67 -11.81 2.72
CA ASN A 90 -8.96 -12.64 3.69
C ASN A 90 -7.96 -13.60 3.02
N GLU A 91 -8.31 -14.20 1.88
CA GLU A 91 -7.42 -15.05 1.09
C GLU A 91 -6.20 -14.24 0.63
N TYR A 92 -6.44 -13.05 0.07
CA TYR A 92 -5.40 -12.12 -0.32
C TYR A 92 -4.48 -11.78 0.85
N MET A 93 -5.02 -11.35 1.99
CA MET A 93 -4.21 -11.02 3.17
C MET A 93 -3.41 -12.21 3.71
N THR A 94 -3.90 -13.43 3.55
CA THR A 94 -3.17 -14.65 3.91
C THR A 94 -1.97 -14.86 3.00
N ILE A 95 -2.12 -14.63 1.70
CA ILE A 95 -1.04 -14.68 0.71
C ILE A 95 -0.03 -13.57 0.99
N VAL A 96 -0.47 -12.34 1.23
CA VAL A 96 0.40 -11.20 1.57
C VAL A 96 1.26 -11.51 2.79
N LYS A 97 0.65 -12.01 3.88
CA LYS A 97 1.39 -12.39 5.10
C LYS A 97 2.39 -13.53 4.85
N ARG A 98 2.03 -14.51 4.00
CA ARG A 98 2.93 -15.61 3.61
C ARG A 98 4.10 -15.09 2.77
N SER A 99 3.84 -14.22 1.80
CA SER A 99 4.86 -13.56 0.98
C SER A 99 5.80 -12.71 1.84
N ALA A 100 5.27 -11.94 2.79
CA ALA A 100 6.08 -11.14 3.72
C ALA A 100 7.10 -12.02 4.49
N ARG A 101 6.68 -13.19 4.97
CA ARG A 101 7.56 -14.14 5.68
C ARG A 101 8.65 -14.78 4.80
N ARG A 102 8.48 -14.78 3.47
CA ARG A 102 9.46 -15.32 2.51
C ARG A 102 10.36 -14.23 1.93
N ILE A 103 9.80 -13.07 1.60
CA ILE A 103 10.49 -11.97 0.96
C ILE A 103 11.39 -11.22 1.97
N ALA A 104 10.91 -10.96 3.18
CA ALA A 104 11.72 -10.24 4.19
C ALA A 104 13.08 -10.90 4.49
N PRO A 105 13.17 -12.22 4.78
CA PRO A 105 14.46 -12.85 4.99
C PRO A 105 15.31 -12.91 3.70
N ALA A 106 14.70 -13.01 2.52
CA ALA A 106 15.43 -12.98 1.25
C ALA A 106 16.11 -11.61 1.03
N VAL A 107 15.40 -10.51 1.24
CA VAL A 107 15.98 -9.16 1.12
C VAL A 107 17.07 -8.94 2.18
N SER A 108 16.84 -9.39 3.42
CA SER A 108 17.85 -9.36 4.48
C SER A 108 19.10 -10.16 4.10
N LEU A 109 18.94 -11.33 3.47
CA LEU A 109 20.05 -12.16 2.98
C LEU A 109 20.90 -11.45 1.92
N CYS A 110 20.30 -10.65 1.04
CA CYS A 110 21.03 -9.81 0.08
C CYS A 110 21.91 -8.75 0.76
N VAL A 111 21.47 -8.22 1.91
CA VAL A 111 22.27 -7.24 2.68
C VAL A 111 23.38 -7.95 3.46
N LEU A 112 23.16 -9.18 3.91
CA LEU A 112 24.17 -10.00 4.59
C LEU A 112 25.22 -10.57 3.64
N SER A 113 24.91 -10.76 2.36
CA SER A 113 25.79 -11.47 1.42
C SER A 113 27.20 -10.85 1.25
N PRO A 114 27.40 -9.52 1.30
CA PRO A 114 28.75 -8.94 1.20
C PRO A 114 29.62 -9.20 2.44
N ILE A 115 29.03 -9.57 3.58
CA ILE A 115 29.77 -9.79 4.85
C ILE A 115 30.82 -10.88 4.67
N CYS A 116 30.48 -11.98 4.00
CA CYS A 116 31.43 -13.08 3.75
C CYS A 116 32.64 -12.60 2.95
N LEU A 117 32.42 -11.78 1.91
CA LEU A 117 33.48 -11.22 1.08
C LEU A 117 34.37 -10.27 1.89
N ILE A 118 33.75 -9.36 2.66
CA ILE A 118 34.46 -8.37 3.46
C ILE A 118 35.33 -9.03 4.55
N LEU A 119 34.79 -10.03 5.24
CA LEU A 119 35.53 -10.75 6.29
C LEU A 119 36.67 -11.60 5.72
N LEU A 120 36.45 -12.31 4.60
CA LEU A 120 37.50 -13.10 3.94
C LEU A 120 38.63 -12.20 3.41
N ALA A 121 38.29 -11.05 2.82
CA ALA A 121 39.27 -10.06 2.36
C ALA A 121 40.10 -9.51 3.53
N GLY A 122 39.46 -9.14 4.64
CA GLY A 122 40.16 -8.66 5.84
C GLY A 122 41.08 -9.70 6.48
N MET A 123 40.66 -10.98 6.52
CA MET A 123 41.50 -12.06 7.07
C MET A 123 42.73 -12.38 6.22
N SER A 124 42.61 -12.23 4.89
CA SER A 124 43.72 -12.45 3.95
C SER A 124 44.86 -11.43 4.11
N GLN A 125 44.57 -10.24 4.63
CA GLN A 125 45.57 -9.17 4.81
C GLN A 125 46.37 -9.32 6.12
N LEU A 126 45.73 -9.83 7.19
CA LEU A 126 46.37 -9.92 8.50
C LEU A 126 47.21 -11.16 8.73
N THR A 127 46.90 -12.24 8.03
CA THR A 127 47.52 -13.53 8.31
C THR A 127 48.40 -13.88 7.13
N GLY A 128 49.67 -14.23 7.38
CA GLY A 128 50.49 -15.05 6.46
C GLY A 128 49.88 -16.46 6.26
N SER A 129 48.58 -16.51 6.07
CA SER A 129 47.71 -17.65 5.94
C SER A 129 47.90 -18.25 4.55
N LYS A 130 47.58 -19.54 4.45
CA LYS A 130 47.69 -20.33 3.21
C LYS A 130 46.73 -19.89 2.10
N ILE A 131 45.93 -18.85 2.30
CA ILE A 131 44.89 -18.39 1.37
C ILE A 131 45.42 -17.13 0.69
N SER A 132 45.59 -17.19 -0.63
CA SER A 132 45.96 -16.01 -1.41
C SER A 132 44.80 -15.01 -1.46
N GLU A 133 45.11 -13.72 -1.55
CA GLU A 133 44.12 -12.64 -1.71
C GLU A 133 43.15 -12.91 -2.87
N SER A 134 43.68 -13.41 -3.99
CA SER A 134 42.90 -13.80 -5.16
C SER A 134 41.91 -14.93 -4.86
N LEU A 135 42.29 -15.89 -4.02
CA LEU A 135 41.43 -17.00 -3.62
C LEU A 135 40.35 -16.53 -2.63
N ALA A 136 40.70 -15.71 -1.64
CA ALA A 136 39.74 -15.14 -0.70
C ALA A 136 38.68 -14.30 -1.41
N ALA A 137 39.09 -13.45 -2.35
CA ALA A 137 38.19 -12.67 -3.19
C ALA A 137 37.29 -13.56 -4.06
N ALA A 138 37.87 -14.57 -4.75
CA ALA A 138 37.10 -15.47 -5.61
C ALA A 138 36.04 -16.27 -4.82
N VAL A 139 36.42 -16.82 -3.65
CA VAL A 139 35.49 -17.55 -2.77
C VAL A 139 34.41 -16.60 -2.22
N GLY A 140 34.81 -15.40 -1.77
CA GLY A 140 33.88 -14.39 -1.26
C GLY A 140 32.83 -13.98 -2.30
N VAL A 141 33.26 -13.72 -3.54
CA VAL A 141 32.35 -13.39 -4.66
C VAL A 141 31.45 -14.58 -4.98
N ALA A 142 31.98 -15.80 -5.04
CA ALA A 142 31.17 -17.00 -5.31
C ALA A 142 30.07 -17.19 -4.27
N VAL A 143 30.39 -17.08 -2.98
CA VAL A 143 29.41 -17.18 -1.88
C VAL A 143 28.37 -16.06 -1.96
N LEU A 144 28.81 -14.82 -2.21
CA LEU A 144 27.92 -13.67 -2.38
C LEU A 144 26.90 -13.93 -3.49
N LEU A 145 27.37 -14.35 -4.67
CA LEU A 145 26.50 -14.62 -5.83
C LEU A 145 25.52 -15.75 -5.56
N VAL A 146 25.93 -16.82 -4.86
CA VAL A 146 25.02 -17.91 -4.49
C VAL A 146 23.94 -17.43 -3.51
N MET A 147 24.31 -16.66 -2.48
CA MET A 147 23.33 -16.10 -1.53
C MET A 147 22.32 -15.18 -2.22
N VAL A 148 22.80 -14.31 -3.13
CA VAL A 148 21.94 -13.41 -3.92
C VAL A 148 21.04 -14.22 -4.87
N ALA A 149 21.56 -15.24 -5.54
CA ALA A 149 20.77 -16.08 -6.43
C ALA A 149 19.63 -16.80 -5.70
N VAL A 150 19.90 -17.34 -4.50
CA VAL A 150 18.88 -17.96 -3.64
C VAL A 150 17.84 -16.91 -3.21
N ALA A 151 18.27 -15.73 -2.75
CA ALA A 151 17.37 -14.66 -2.32
C ALA A 151 16.45 -14.20 -3.46
N VAL A 152 17.02 -13.92 -4.64
CA VAL A 152 16.26 -13.51 -5.84
C VAL A 152 15.32 -14.62 -6.28
N GLY A 153 15.74 -15.89 -6.26
CA GLY A 153 14.87 -17.02 -6.56
C GLY A 153 13.65 -17.08 -5.63
N VAL A 154 13.83 -16.90 -4.32
CA VAL A 154 12.73 -16.84 -3.34
C VAL A 154 11.78 -15.66 -3.61
N MET A 155 12.33 -14.48 -3.95
CA MET A 155 11.53 -13.29 -4.27
C MET A 155 10.69 -13.48 -5.53
N ILE A 156 11.28 -14.02 -6.61
CA ILE A 156 10.57 -14.28 -7.87
C ILE A 156 9.44 -15.29 -7.64
N LEU A 157 9.72 -16.43 -7.01
CA LEU A 157 8.71 -17.47 -6.75
C LEU A 157 7.56 -16.96 -5.85
N SER A 158 7.87 -16.07 -4.91
CA SER A 158 6.85 -15.43 -4.07
C SER A 158 6.01 -14.42 -4.85
N GLY A 159 6.62 -13.65 -5.76
CA GLY A 159 5.92 -12.69 -6.62
C GLY A 159 4.92 -13.33 -7.58
N LEU A 160 5.28 -14.46 -8.19
CA LEU A 160 4.38 -15.24 -9.06
C LEU A 160 3.10 -15.68 -8.34
N SER A 161 3.17 -15.92 -7.01
CA SER A 161 2.00 -16.32 -6.21
C SER A 161 1.01 -15.18 -5.95
N THR A 162 1.41 -13.92 -6.15
CA THR A 162 0.57 -12.73 -5.94
C THR A 162 -0.09 -12.25 -7.24
N ASP A 163 0.31 -12.78 -8.40
CA ASP A 163 -0.16 -12.35 -9.72
C ASP A 163 -1.68 -12.51 -9.91
N LYS A 164 -2.29 -13.55 -9.33
CA LYS A 164 -3.76 -13.74 -9.28
C LYS A 164 -4.50 -12.50 -8.73
N TYR A 165 -3.86 -11.71 -7.87
CA TYR A 165 -4.41 -10.52 -7.22
C TYR A 165 -3.82 -9.21 -7.75
N SER A 166 -3.11 -9.24 -8.90
CA SER A 166 -2.59 -8.06 -9.58
C SER A 166 -3.66 -7.01 -9.88
N TYR A 167 -4.91 -7.46 -10.11
CA TYR A 167 -6.05 -6.57 -10.31
C TYR A 167 -6.36 -5.68 -9.08
N LEU A 168 -6.03 -6.10 -7.85
CA LEU A 168 -6.23 -5.27 -6.65
C LEU A 168 -5.38 -3.99 -6.67
N GLU A 169 -4.28 -4.01 -7.42
CA GLU A 169 -3.39 -2.87 -7.60
C GLU A 169 -3.77 -2.02 -8.80
N LYS A 170 -4.25 -2.64 -9.88
CA LYS A 170 -4.48 -1.98 -11.18
C LYS A 170 -5.91 -1.50 -11.41
N GLU A 171 -6.89 -2.21 -10.86
CA GLU A 171 -8.31 -1.96 -11.10
C GLU A 171 -8.95 -1.24 -9.91
N THR A 172 -9.99 -0.45 -10.21
CA THR A 172 -10.90 0.12 -9.23
C THR A 172 -11.70 -1.01 -8.58
N LEU A 173 -11.84 -0.96 -7.26
CA LEU A 173 -12.51 -2.00 -6.49
C LEU A 173 -13.78 -1.47 -5.84
N CYS A 174 -14.79 -2.31 -5.76
CA CYS A 174 -15.98 -2.08 -4.95
C CYS A 174 -15.95 -3.08 -3.79
N LEU A 175 -15.70 -2.61 -2.57
CA LEU A 175 -15.70 -3.49 -1.41
C LEU A 175 -17.15 -3.82 -1.04
N GLU A 176 -17.47 -5.10 -0.87
CA GLU A 176 -18.81 -5.49 -0.40
C GLU A 176 -19.13 -4.88 0.98
N TYR A 177 -20.41 -4.73 1.28
CA TYR A 177 -20.88 -4.13 2.52
C TYR A 177 -20.23 -4.80 3.75
N GLY A 178 -19.60 -3.99 4.60
CA GLY A 178 -18.91 -4.45 5.81
C GLY A 178 -17.45 -4.92 5.62
N VAL A 179 -17.01 -5.21 4.39
CA VAL A 179 -15.60 -5.60 4.11
C VAL A 179 -14.65 -4.47 4.51
N GLN A 180 -14.97 -3.24 4.11
CA GLN A 180 -14.15 -2.06 4.42
C GLN A 180 -13.93 -1.92 5.93
N GLY A 181 -14.98 -1.99 6.75
CA GLY A 181 -14.87 -1.87 8.20
C GLY A 181 -14.04 -3.00 8.84
N ILE A 182 -14.14 -4.23 8.32
CA ILE A 182 -13.32 -5.36 8.79
C ILE A 182 -11.83 -5.13 8.46
N VAL A 183 -11.54 -4.70 7.24
CA VAL A 183 -10.16 -4.45 6.79
C VAL A 183 -9.57 -3.25 7.52
N GLU A 184 -10.32 -2.17 7.70
CA GLU A 184 -9.90 -0.99 8.49
C GLU A 184 -9.60 -1.37 9.95
N LYS A 185 -10.46 -2.17 10.59
CA LYS A 185 -10.21 -2.66 11.95
C LYS A 185 -8.91 -3.44 12.03
N LYS A 186 -8.68 -4.38 11.09
CA LYS A 186 -7.43 -5.17 11.03
C LYS A 186 -6.19 -4.30 10.74
N LYS A 187 -6.32 -3.27 9.89
CA LYS A 187 -5.25 -2.31 9.61
C LYS A 187 -4.89 -1.53 10.88
N LYS A 188 -5.89 -1.03 11.61
CA LYS A 188 -5.71 -0.30 12.87
C LYS A 188 -5.08 -1.17 13.97
N GLU A 189 -5.45 -2.45 14.06
CA GLU A 189 -4.81 -3.42 14.97
C GLU A 189 -3.33 -3.65 14.60
N PHE A 190 -2.99 -3.62 13.31
CA PHE A 190 -1.62 -3.80 12.83
C PHE A 190 -0.77 -2.52 12.88
N GLU A 191 -1.39 -1.34 12.91
CA GLU A 191 -0.75 -0.03 12.88
C GLU A 191 0.35 0.13 13.94
N LYS A 192 0.07 -0.26 15.19
CA LYS A 192 1.08 -0.23 16.27
C LYS A 192 2.29 -1.10 15.96
N THR A 193 2.04 -2.31 15.44
CA THR A 193 3.10 -3.25 15.05
C THR A 193 3.93 -2.67 13.90
N PHE A 194 3.28 -2.07 12.91
CA PHE A 194 3.93 -1.44 11.76
C PHE A 194 4.90 -0.34 12.20
N TYR A 195 4.44 0.62 13.00
CA TYR A 195 5.31 1.71 13.49
C TYR A 195 6.39 1.22 14.44
N THR A 196 6.12 0.21 15.28
CA THR A 196 7.15 -0.39 16.14
C THR A 196 8.25 -1.04 15.30
N CYS A 197 7.90 -1.78 14.25
CA CYS A 197 8.87 -2.37 13.32
C CYS A 197 9.70 -1.30 12.60
N ILE A 198 9.08 -0.20 12.16
CA ILE A 198 9.82 0.92 11.55
C ILE A 198 10.79 1.53 12.56
N ALA A 199 10.32 1.84 13.77
CA ALA A 199 11.15 2.43 14.82
C ALA A 199 12.36 1.53 15.14
N VAL A 200 12.12 0.22 15.34
CA VAL A 200 13.20 -0.76 15.58
C VAL A 200 14.17 -0.80 14.40
N GLY A 201 13.69 -0.82 13.15
CA GLY A 201 14.54 -0.86 11.98
C GLY A 201 15.42 0.38 11.82
N VAL A 202 14.86 1.58 12.04
CA VAL A 202 15.60 2.85 12.03
C VAL A 202 16.64 2.88 13.16
N MET A 203 16.25 2.46 14.37
CA MET A 203 17.17 2.39 15.50
C MET A 203 18.33 1.42 15.23
N CYS A 204 18.09 0.26 14.63
CA CYS A 204 19.16 -0.67 14.23
C CYS A 204 20.12 -0.03 13.23
N CYS A 205 19.62 0.71 12.24
CA CYS A 205 20.47 1.38 11.25
C CYS A 205 21.33 2.49 11.86
N ILE A 206 20.75 3.32 12.74
CA ILE A 206 21.47 4.41 13.42
C ILE A 206 22.51 3.85 14.40
N LEU A 207 22.11 2.91 15.26
CA LEU A 207 22.99 2.31 16.25
C LEU A 207 24.10 1.46 15.60
N GLY A 208 23.85 0.87 14.44
CA GLY A 208 24.86 0.12 13.68
C GLY A 208 26.08 0.95 13.29
N VAL A 209 25.93 2.28 13.17
CA VAL A 209 27.04 3.19 12.82
C VAL A 209 27.95 3.47 14.03
N VAL A 210 27.44 3.37 15.26
CA VAL A 210 28.17 3.72 16.48
C VAL A 210 29.45 2.88 16.66
N PRO A 211 29.44 1.54 16.53
CA PRO A 211 30.66 0.74 16.62
C PRO A 211 31.73 1.15 15.59
N LEU A 212 31.32 1.49 14.36
CA LEU A 212 32.23 1.92 13.30
C LEU A 212 32.94 3.23 13.65
N VAL A 213 32.20 4.21 14.18
CA VAL A 213 32.76 5.52 14.56
C VAL A 213 33.68 5.40 15.77
N VAL A 214 33.25 4.67 16.81
CA VAL A 214 34.03 4.52 18.06
C VAL A 214 35.32 3.77 17.79
N ILE A 215 35.24 2.63 17.10
CA ILE A 215 36.43 1.81 16.81
C ILE A 215 37.32 2.49 15.79
N GLY A 216 36.77 3.18 14.78
CA GLY A 216 37.56 3.97 13.83
C GLY A 216 38.33 5.13 14.48
N ALA A 217 37.81 5.68 15.59
CA ALA A 217 38.49 6.74 16.34
C ALA A 217 39.55 6.22 17.33
N VAL A 218 39.34 5.03 17.91
CA VAL A 218 40.18 4.49 19.01
C VAL A 218 41.18 3.44 18.52
N ALA A 219 40.80 2.60 17.55
CA ALA A 219 41.62 1.49 17.07
C ALA A 219 42.23 1.82 15.70
N GLN A 220 43.57 1.82 15.62
CA GLN A 220 44.31 1.90 14.35
C GLN A 220 44.49 0.51 13.70
N SER A 221 43.59 -0.44 13.98
CA SER A 221 43.66 -1.80 13.42
C SER A 221 42.73 -1.96 12.23
N GLU A 222 43.28 -2.32 11.08
CA GLU A 222 42.51 -2.55 9.85
C GLU A 222 41.47 -3.67 10.02
N LEU A 223 41.77 -4.73 10.79
CA LEU A 223 40.81 -5.82 11.08
C LEU A 223 39.60 -5.31 11.87
N ALA A 224 39.83 -4.44 12.85
CA ALA A 224 38.77 -3.92 13.68
C ALA A 224 37.77 -3.13 12.83
N GLY A 225 38.26 -2.34 11.87
CA GLY A 225 37.43 -1.65 10.89
C GLY A 225 36.59 -2.61 10.02
N VAL A 226 37.20 -3.69 9.52
CA VAL A 226 36.50 -4.72 8.73
C VAL A 226 35.37 -5.38 9.54
N ILE A 227 35.63 -5.76 10.79
CA ILE A 227 34.62 -6.36 11.68
C ILE A 227 33.49 -5.35 11.95
N CYS A 228 33.80 -4.07 12.17
CA CYS A 228 32.79 -3.03 12.36
C CYS A 228 31.87 -2.87 11.15
N VAL A 229 32.41 -2.89 9.93
CA VAL A 229 31.61 -2.82 8.71
C VAL A 229 30.71 -4.06 8.59
N ALA A 230 31.22 -5.26 8.93
CA ALA A 230 30.40 -6.47 8.97
C ALA A 230 29.24 -6.38 9.99
N VAL A 231 29.51 -5.85 11.19
CA VAL A 231 28.48 -5.62 12.23
C VAL A 231 27.46 -4.58 11.76
N LEU A 232 27.90 -3.50 11.12
CA LEU A 232 27.02 -2.50 10.53
C LEU A 232 26.06 -3.14 9.51
N LEU A 233 26.59 -3.92 8.56
CA LEU A 233 25.76 -4.60 7.56
C LEU A 233 24.78 -5.60 8.20
N ALA A 234 25.19 -6.32 9.25
CA ALA A 234 24.30 -7.22 9.97
C ALA A 234 23.15 -6.46 10.66
N MET A 235 23.44 -5.31 11.28
CA MET A 235 22.42 -4.44 11.89
C MET A 235 21.47 -3.84 10.86
N ILE A 236 21.99 -3.42 9.70
CA ILE A 236 21.17 -2.96 8.57
C ILE A 236 20.28 -4.10 8.07
N ALA A 237 20.79 -5.32 7.94
CA ALA A 237 20.02 -6.47 7.51
C ALA A 237 18.84 -6.79 8.45
N ILE A 238 19.02 -6.61 9.77
CA ILE A 238 17.94 -6.72 10.75
C ILE A 238 16.90 -5.62 10.52
N GLY A 239 17.32 -4.37 10.29
CA GLY A 239 16.39 -3.27 10.00
C GLY A 239 15.59 -3.48 8.72
N VAL A 240 16.26 -3.90 7.65
CA VAL A 240 15.65 -4.22 6.36
C VAL A 240 14.62 -5.33 6.48
N PHE A 241 14.89 -6.38 7.28
CA PHE A 241 13.91 -7.42 7.54
C PHE A 241 12.60 -6.84 8.10
N PHE A 242 12.68 -5.96 9.11
CA PHE A 242 11.50 -5.34 9.70
C PHE A 242 10.76 -4.43 8.72
N PHE A 243 11.47 -3.60 7.97
CA PHE A 243 10.87 -2.71 6.96
C PHE A 243 10.12 -3.49 5.88
N VAL A 244 10.74 -4.53 5.34
CA VAL A 244 10.15 -5.32 4.26
C VAL A 244 8.97 -6.14 4.78
N TRP A 245 9.11 -6.78 5.95
CA TRP A 245 8.03 -7.58 6.52
C TRP A 245 6.80 -6.75 6.85
N SER A 246 6.96 -5.63 7.55
CA SER A 246 5.84 -4.78 7.94
C SER A 246 5.27 -4.02 6.75
N GLY A 247 6.13 -3.58 5.82
CA GLY A 247 5.76 -2.87 4.59
C GLY A 247 4.87 -3.70 3.65
N ILE A 248 5.20 -4.98 3.44
CA ILE A 248 4.38 -5.86 2.58
C ILE A 248 2.96 -6.02 3.15
N ILE A 249 2.85 -6.20 4.47
CA ILE A 249 1.53 -6.37 5.13
C ILE A 249 0.74 -5.06 5.09
N TRP A 250 1.40 -3.93 5.38
CA TRP A 250 0.78 -2.60 5.34
C TRP A 250 0.28 -2.25 3.93
N GLY A 251 1.11 -2.47 2.91
CA GLY A 251 0.74 -2.26 1.51
C GLY A 251 -0.44 -3.15 1.07
N GLY A 252 -0.56 -4.36 1.62
CA GLY A 252 -1.75 -5.20 1.38
C GLY A 252 -3.05 -4.56 1.89
N PHE A 253 -3.02 -3.94 3.07
CA PHE A 253 -4.17 -3.20 3.58
C PHE A 253 -4.49 -1.95 2.75
N GLU A 254 -3.47 -1.21 2.30
CA GLU A 254 -3.66 -0.03 1.45
C GLU A 254 -4.24 -0.36 0.08
N LYS A 255 -3.82 -1.48 -0.53
CA LYS A 255 -4.39 -1.98 -1.80
C LYS A 255 -5.88 -2.30 -1.66
N LEU A 256 -6.26 -3.01 -0.60
CA LEU A 256 -7.67 -3.36 -0.33
C LEU A 256 -8.52 -2.11 -0.06
N LEU A 257 -8.02 -1.19 0.78
CA LEU A 257 -8.76 0.02 1.15
C LEU A 257 -8.66 1.15 0.12
N GLN A 258 -7.88 0.96 -0.95
CA GLN A 258 -7.61 1.98 -1.97
C GLN A 258 -7.10 3.30 -1.36
N GLN A 259 -6.13 3.20 -0.46
CA GLN A 259 -5.54 4.35 0.26
C GLN A 259 -4.10 4.62 -0.21
N GLY A 260 -3.62 5.84 0.03
CA GLY A 260 -2.25 6.24 -0.32
C GLY A 260 -2.03 6.24 -1.83
N ASP A 261 -1.08 5.44 -2.29
CA ASP A 261 -0.76 5.33 -3.71
C ASP A 261 -1.84 4.59 -4.51
N TYR A 262 -2.69 3.79 -3.85
CA TYR A 262 -3.70 2.92 -4.48
C TYR A 262 -5.10 3.53 -4.54
N THR A 263 -5.24 4.85 -4.39
CA THR A 263 -6.51 5.55 -4.56
C THR A 263 -7.08 5.32 -5.97
N THR A 264 -8.41 5.33 -6.10
CA THR A 264 -9.10 5.17 -7.39
C THR A 264 -8.55 6.12 -8.45
N LYS A 265 -8.40 7.41 -8.11
CA LYS A 265 -7.80 8.43 -8.96
C LYS A 265 -6.37 8.09 -9.42
N ASN A 266 -5.52 7.61 -8.51
CA ASN A 266 -4.15 7.22 -8.87
C ASN A 266 -4.13 5.99 -9.77
N LYS A 267 -4.96 4.99 -9.50
CA LYS A 267 -5.05 3.78 -10.34
C LYS A 267 -5.51 4.12 -11.76
N GLU A 268 -6.50 4.98 -11.90
CA GLU A 268 -6.97 5.45 -13.21
C GLU A 268 -5.92 6.26 -13.95
N PHE A 269 -5.20 7.13 -13.25
CA PHE A 269 -4.08 7.89 -13.80
C PHE A 269 -2.98 6.95 -14.31
N GLU A 270 -2.52 6.02 -13.48
CA GLU A 270 -1.48 5.03 -13.86
C GLU A 270 -1.94 4.19 -15.05
N ARG A 271 -3.20 3.72 -15.06
CA ARG A 271 -3.77 2.97 -16.20
C ARG A 271 -3.81 3.80 -17.48
N ARG A 272 -4.16 5.08 -17.39
CA ARG A 272 -4.28 5.97 -18.56
C ARG A 272 -2.93 6.39 -19.13
N PHE A 273 -1.92 6.53 -18.28
CA PHE A 273 -0.60 7.05 -18.63
C PHE A 273 0.52 6.00 -18.50
N GLU A 274 0.19 4.71 -18.46
CA GLU A 274 1.14 3.58 -18.31
C GLU A 274 2.28 3.61 -19.34
N PHE A 275 2.01 4.13 -20.55
CA PHE A 275 3.00 4.21 -21.63
C PHE A 275 3.94 5.42 -21.53
N VAL A 276 3.60 6.45 -20.75
CA VAL A 276 4.39 7.69 -20.70
C VAL A 276 5.81 7.46 -20.16
N PRO A 277 6.03 6.73 -19.05
CA PRO A 277 7.37 6.42 -18.58
C PRO A 277 8.19 5.66 -19.62
N VAL A 278 7.58 4.69 -20.31
CA VAL A 278 8.24 3.88 -21.33
C VAL A 278 8.74 4.76 -22.48
N ILE A 279 7.86 5.59 -23.04
CA ILE A 279 8.21 6.50 -24.14
C ILE A 279 9.28 7.50 -23.70
N TYR A 280 9.12 8.09 -22.50
CA TYR A 280 10.03 9.09 -21.98
C TYR A 280 11.45 8.55 -21.79
N TRP A 281 11.60 7.40 -21.12
CA TRP A 281 12.91 6.81 -20.86
C TRP A 281 13.58 6.27 -22.13
N CYS A 282 12.80 5.72 -23.07
CA CYS A 282 13.33 5.35 -24.39
C CYS A 282 13.81 6.57 -25.17
N ALA A 283 13.09 7.69 -25.13
CA ALA A 283 13.51 8.94 -25.77
C ALA A 283 14.78 9.52 -25.10
N ALA A 284 14.84 9.54 -23.77
CA ALA A 284 16.01 9.99 -23.04
C ALA A 284 17.25 9.14 -23.37
N ALA A 285 17.10 7.81 -23.44
CA ALA A 285 18.16 6.90 -23.85
C ALA A 285 18.60 7.15 -25.31
N ALA A 286 17.66 7.35 -26.23
CA ALA A 286 17.97 7.64 -27.63
C ALA A 286 18.74 8.98 -27.78
N ILE A 287 18.33 10.02 -27.04
CA ILE A 287 19.03 11.32 -26.99
C ILE A 287 20.43 11.16 -26.42
N TYR A 288 20.57 10.44 -25.31
CA TYR A 288 21.86 10.17 -24.69
C TYR A 288 22.82 9.45 -25.65
N LEU A 289 22.35 8.39 -26.32
CA LEU A 289 23.15 7.64 -27.28
C LEU A 289 23.47 8.50 -28.52
N GLY A 290 22.50 9.22 -29.07
CA GLY A 290 22.69 10.08 -30.25
C GLY A 290 23.74 11.16 -30.01
N ILE A 291 23.69 11.85 -28.87
CA ILE A 291 24.68 12.87 -28.50
C ILE A 291 26.05 12.22 -28.20
N SER A 292 26.07 11.10 -27.48
CA SER A 292 27.32 10.44 -27.10
C SER A 292 28.08 9.89 -28.31
N PHE A 293 27.39 9.30 -29.28
CA PHE A 293 28.02 8.77 -30.49
C PHE A 293 28.48 9.86 -31.47
N THR A 294 27.74 10.97 -31.59
CA THR A 294 28.08 12.04 -32.54
C THR A 294 29.27 12.89 -32.08
N TRP A 295 29.36 13.19 -30.79
CA TRP A 295 30.45 14.02 -30.23
C TRP A 295 31.57 13.21 -29.56
N ASN A 296 31.45 11.88 -29.49
CA ASN A 296 32.35 10.98 -28.76
C ASN A 296 32.67 11.46 -27.33
N ASN A 297 31.74 12.19 -26.71
CA ASN A 297 31.93 12.89 -25.43
C ASN A 297 31.19 12.18 -24.28
N TRP A 298 31.58 10.93 -24.03
CA TRP A 298 31.04 10.10 -22.95
C TRP A 298 31.33 10.67 -21.54
N GLY A 299 32.34 11.54 -21.41
CA GLY A 299 32.73 12.16 -20.14
C GLY A 299 31.73 13.19 -19.62
N GLN A 300 30.95 13.84 -20.50
CA GLN A 300 29.97 14.86 -20.11
C GLN A 300 28.52 14.48 -20.44
N SER A 301 28.29 13.57 -21.39
CA SER A 301 26.92 13.19 -21.79
C SER A 301 26.11 12.52 -20.68
N TRP A 302 26.75 12.01 -19.62
CA TRP A 302 26.05 11.43 -18.47
C TRP A 302 25.11 12.43 -17.77
N ILE A 303 25.34 13.75 -17.91
CA ILE A 303 24.50 14.80 -17.33
C ILE A 303 23.04 14.73 -17.81
N ILE A 304 22.80 14.10 -18.96
CA ILE A 304 21.47 13.88 -19.52
C ILE A 304 20.61 13.05 -18.57
N TRP A 305 21.18 12.09 -17.82
CA TRP A 305 20.42 11.22 -16.93
C TRP A 305 19.83 11.94 -15.70
N PRO A 306 20.61 12.72 -14.92
CA PRO A 306 20.05 13.57 -13.86
C PRO A 306 18.99 14.55 -14.37
N VAL A 307 19.25 15.21 -15.50
CA VAL A 307 18.31 16.17 -16.11
C VAL A 307 17.02 15.47 -16.52
N ALA A 308 17.12 14.31 -17.17
CA ALA A 308 15.97 13.50 -17.54
C ALA A 308 15.18 13.03 -16.31
N GLY A 309 15.83 12.68 -15.19
CA GLY A 309 15.15 12.32 -13.95
C GLY A 309 14.30 13.46 -13.38
N VAL A 310 14.86 14.68 -13.32
CA VAL A 310 14.13 15.87 -12.82
C VAL A 310 12.97 16.24 -13.74
N LEU A 311 13.20 16.26 -15.06
CA LEU A 311 12.17 16.55 -16.06
C LEU A 311 11.04 15.51 -16.04
N PHE A 312 11.35 14.24 -15.78
CA PHE A 312 10.34 13.19 -15.64
C PHE A 312 9.42 13.45 -14.45
N GLY A 313 10.00 13.77 -13.29
CA GLY A 313 9.22 14.12 -12.10
C GLY A 313 8.32 15.34 -12.33
N MET A 314 8.84 16.37 -13.01
CA MET A 314 8.07 17.55 -13.39
C MET A 314 6.91 17.19 -14.33
N LEU A 315 7.17 16.39 -15.36
CA LEU A 315 6.16 15.93 -16.33
C LEU A 315 5.04 15.14 -15.64
N MET A 316 5.39 14.12 -14.84
CA MET A 316 4.40 13.31 -14.11
C MET A 316 3.59 14.15 -13.13
N GLY A 317 4.23 15.08 -12.42
CA GLY A 317 3.56 15.99 -11.51
C GLY A 317 2.54 16.90 -12.21
N ILE A 318 2.92 17.49 -13.35
CA ILE A 318 2.00 18.31 -14.16
C ILE A 318 0.84 17.46 -14.67
N MET A 319 1.11 16.28 -15.24
CA MET A 319 0.06 15.41 -15.77
C MET A 319 -0.92 15.01 -14.67
N LYS A 320 -0.42 14.66 -13.49
CA LYS A 320 -1.26 14.29 -12.33
C LYS A 320 -2.13 15.47 -11.89
N ALA A 321 -1.57 16.68 -11.80
CA ALA A 321 -2.30 17.89 -11.43
C ALA A 321 -3.36 18.30 -12.48
N VAL A 322 -3.08 18.09 -13.76
CA VAL A 322 -4.04 18.34 -14.86
C VAL A 322 -5.16 17.31 -14.86
N PHE A 323 -4.83 16.03 -14.62
CA PHE A 323 -5.79 14.95 -14.54
C PHE A 323 -6.75 15.17 -13.35
N SER A 324 -6.21 15.48 -12.16
CA SER A 324 -7.04 15.71 -10.97
C SER A 324 -7.99 16.90 -11.09
N ARG A 325 -7.63 17.93 -11.87
CA ARG A 325 -8.49 19.11 -12.15
C ARG A 325 -9.64 18.85 -13.13
N LYS A 326 -9.58 17.77 -13.90
CA LYS A 326 -10.57 17.49 -14.96
C LYS A 326 -11.78 16.68 -14.45
N GLU A 327 -11.67 16.15 -13.24
CA GLU A 327 -12.68 15.33 -12.56
C GLU A 327 -13.35 16.04 -11.37
N GLU A 328 -12.93 17.27 -11.05
CA GLU A 328 -13.63 18.19 -10.13
C GLU A 328 -14.57 19.11 -10.92
#